data_AF-A0AAN8WC74-F1
#
_entry.id   AF-A0AAN8WC74-F1
#
_cell.length_a   1.000
_cell.length_b   1.000
_cell.length_c   1.000
_cell.angle_alpha   90.00
_cell.angle_beta   90.00
_cell.angle_gamma   90.00
#
_symmetry.space_group_name_H-M   'P 1'
#
loop_
_entity.id
_entity.type
_entity.pdbx_description
1 polymer ?
#
loop_
_entity_poly.entity_id
_entity_poly.type
_entity_poly.pdbx_seq_one_letter_code
_entity_poly.pdbx_strand_id
1 'polypeptide(L)' 'MQINYKEPMRPKGKSPWIALNGEEIADSQLIMERLGPKYGKNFSTHLSPDEKVIARSMRIMAEDHFL' A
#
# COMPACT_ATOMS: atom_id res chain seq x y z
N MET A 1 0.13 0.32 22.46
CA MET A 1 1.06 -0.80 22.17
C MET A 1 2.42 -0.19 21.85
N GLN A 2 3.50 -0.72 22.42
CA GLN A 2 4.85 -0.23 22.17
C GLN A 2 5.39 -0.97 20.94
N ILE A 3 5.68 -0.25 19.85
CA ILE A 3 6.14 -0.85 18.59
C ILE A 3 7.57 -1.35 18.79
N ASN A 4 7.81 -2.65 18.58
CA ASN A 4 9.14 -3.24 18.62
C ASN A 4 9.86 -2.95 17.29
N TYR A 5 10.79 -1.99 17.30
CA TYR A 5 11.58 -1.62 16.11
C TYR A 5 12.71 -2.60 15.76
N LYS A 6 13.06 -3.54 16.66
CA LYS A 6 14.10 -4.55 16.41
C LYS A 6 13.54 -5.80 15.73
N GLU A 7 12.38 -6.25 16.18
CA GLU A 7 11.65 -7.40 15.63
C GLU A 7 10.18 -7.03 15.47
N PRO A 8 9.87 -6.22 14.45
CA PRO A 8 8.51 -5.78 14.22
C PRO A 8 7.66 -6.99 13.82
N MET A 9 6.78 -7.44 14.72
CA MET A 9 5.74 -8.42 14.40
C MET A 9 4.57 -7.70 13.76
N ARG A 10 4.19 -8.16 12.56
CA ARG A 10 3.02 -7.69 11.81
C ARG A 10 1.72 -7.80 12.65
N PRO A 11 0.78 -6.85 12.58
CA PRO A 11 -0.43 -6.88 13.40
C PRO A 11 -1.38 -8.09 13.21
N LYS A 12 -1.29 -8.86 12.10
CA LYS A 12 -2.27 -9.94 11.81
C LYS A 12 -1.77 -11.09 10.94
N GLY A 13 -0.48 -11.33 10.92
CA GLY A 13 0.02 -12.33 9.99
C GLY A 13 -0.22 -11.99 8.49
N LYS A 14 -0.22 -10.70 8.08
CA LYS A 14 -0.21 -10.29 6.65
C LYS A 14 0.98 -9.39 6.28
N SER A 15 1.40 -9.41 5.01
CA SER A 15 2.52 -8.62 4.44
C SER A 15 2.09 -8.18 3.02
N PRO A 16 2.45 -6.97 2.54
CA PRO A 16 3.30 -5.96 3.19
C PRO A 16 2.58 -5.19 4.31
N TRP A 17 3.39 -4.61 5.21
CA TRP A 17 2.96 -3.68 6.26
C TRP A 17 4.11 -2.74 6.64
N ILE A 18 3.79 -1.57 7.20
CA ILE A 18 4.76 -0.57 7.68
C ILE A 18 4.33 -0.02 9.05
N ALA A 19 5.29 0.48 9.83
CA ALA A 19 5.04 1.35 10.97
C ALA A 19 5.51 2.76 10.63
N LEU A 20 4.61 3.74 10.67
CA LEU A 20 4.86 5.13 10.29
C LEU A 20 4.31 6.07 11.35
N ASN A 21 5.18 6.85 12.01
CA ASN A 21 4.79 7.82 13.05
C ASN A 21 3.95 7.22 14.19
N GLY A 22 4.21 5.97 14.58
CA GLY A 22 3.46 5.29 15.64
C GLY A 22 2.15 4.65 15.19
N GLU A 23 1.83 4.70 13.90
CA GLU A 23 0.69 4.01 13.29
C GLU A 23 1.16 2.79 12.49
N GLU A 24 0.48 1.66 12.62
CA GLU A 24 0.71 0.48 11.79
C GLU A 24 -0.26 0.47 10.61
N ILE A 25 0.28 0.35 9.41
CA ILE A 25 -0.48 0.34 8.17
C ILE A 25 -0.14 -0.95 7.44
N ALA A 26 -1.15 -1.79 7.20
CA ALA A 26 -1.05 -2.98 6.37
C ALA A 26 -1.85 -2.76 5.08
N ASP A 27 -1.74 -3.69 4.13
CA ASP A 27 -2.28 -3.61 2.77
C ASP A 27 -1.40 -2.79 1.82
N SER A 28 -1.00 -3.40 0.70
CA SER A 28 -0.10 -2.76 -0.28
C SER A 28 -0.68 -1.48 -0.86
N GLN A 29 -1.97 -1.46 -1.17
CA GLN A 29 -2.62 -0.31 -1.78
C GLN A 29 -2.76 0.83 -0.77
N LEU A 30 -3.16 0.51 0.47
CA LEU A 30 -3.26 1.51 1.54
C LEU A 30 -1.90 2.11 1.90
N ILE A 31 -0.84 1.30 1.90
CA ILE A 31 0.54 1.76 2.08
C ILE A 31 0.94 2.76 0.99
N MET A 32 0.67 2.44 -0.28
CA MET A 32 0.98 3.34 -1.38
C MET A 32 0.19 4.65 -1.31
N GLU A 33 -1.09 4.59 -0.97
CA GLU A 33 -1.95 5.76 -0.80
C GLU A 33 -1.52 6.66 0.37
N ARG A 34 -0.91 6.10 1.42
CA ARG A 34 -0.33 6.90 2.51
C ARG A 34 1.02 7.50 2.13
N LEU A 35 1.92 6.70 1.57
CA LEU A 35 3.31 7.12 1.32
C LEU A 35 3.42 8.05 0.11
N GLY A 36 2.63 7.81 -0.95
CA GLY A 36 2.66 8.60 -2.18
C GLY A 36 2.51 10.10 -1.91
N PRO A 37 1.35 10.56 -1.37
CA PRO A 37 1.14 11.95 -1.01
C PRO A 37 2.16 12.49 0.01
N LYS A 38 2.50 11.70 1.05
CA LYS A 38 3.45 12.12 2.10
C LYS A 38 4.83 12.49 1.55
N TYR A 39 5.29 11.82 0.49
CA TYR A 39 6.60 12.04 -0.12
C TYR A 39 6.53 12.66 -1.53
N GLY A 40 5.37 13.18 -1.93
CA GLY A 40 5.18 13.78 -3.26
C GLY A 40 5.43 12.80 -4.42
N LYS A 41 5.16 11.51 -4.21
CA LYS A 41 5.30 10.46 -5.21
C LYS A 41 3.94 10.13 -5.82
N ASN A 42 3.86 10.23 -7.14
CA ASN A 42 2.74 9.73 -7.92
C ASN A 42 3.25 8.61 -8.83
N PHE A 43 2.81 7.38 -8.54
CA PHE A 43 3.25 6.16 -9.23
C PHE A 43 2.63 5.99 -10.62
N SER A 44 1.75 6.89 -11.03
CA SER A 44 1.00 6.83 -12.28
C SER A 44 1.22 8.06 -13.17
N THR A 45 2.25 8.87 -12.91
CA THR A 45 2.56 10.07 -13.73
C THR A 45 2.88 9.73 -15.18
N HIS A 46 3.48 8.56 -15.42
CA HIS A 46 3.87 8.08 -16.74
C HIS A 46 2.70 7.43 -17.51
N LEU A 47 1.55 7.22 -16.86
CA LEU A 47 0.39 6.59 -17.46
C LEU A 47 -0.57 7.62 -18.07
N SER A 48 -1.03 7.33 -19.27
CA SER A 48 -2.16 8.01 -19.91
C SER A 48 -3.46 7.79 -19.11
N PRO A 49 -4.52 8.57 -19.38
CA PRO A 49 -5.83 8.37 -18.75
C PRO A 49 -6.36 6.95 -18.90
N ASP A 50 -6.25 6.36 -20.10
CA ASP A 50 -6.76 5.01 -20.37
C ASP A 50 -5.95 3.94 -19.63
N GLU A 51 -4.62 4.08 -19.59
CA GLU A 51 -3.74 3.16 -18.84
C GLU A 51 -4.00 3.21 -17.34
N LYS A 52 -4.36 4.39 -16.78
CA LYS A 52 -4.76 4.50 -15.37
C LYS A 52 -6.04 3.72 -15.07
N VAL A 53 -7.00 3.74 -16.00
CA VAL A 53 -8.24 2.96 -15.87
C VAL A 53 -7.93 1.47 -15.93
N ILE A 54 -7.10 1.03 -16.87
CA ILE A 54 -6.67 -0.37 -16.99
C ILE A 54 -5.95 -0.83 -15.72
N ALA A 55 -4.97 -0.06 -15.24
CA ALA A 55 -4.23 -0.38 -14.02
C ALA A 55 -5.15 -0.51 -12.80
N ARG A 56 -6.14 0.38 -12.66
CA ARG A 56 -7.14 0.31 -11.59
C ARG A 56 -7.99 -0.96 -11.69
N SER A 57 -8.47 -1.30 -12.89
CA SER A 57 -9.29 -2.49 -13.11
C SER A 57 -8.50 -3.78 -12.83
N MET A 58 -7.25 -3.86 -13.27
CA MET A 58 -6.37 -5.01 -13.00
C MET A 58 -6.12 -5.19 -11.51
N ARG A 59 -5.88 -4.10 -10.77
CA ARG A 59 -5.68 -4.15 -9.33
C ARG A 59 -6.91 -4.71 -8.61
N ILE A 60 -8.10 -4.19 -8.91
CA ILE A 60 -9.35 -4.66 -8.28
C ILE A 60 -9.57 -6.15 -8.58
N MET A 61 -9.38 -6.59 -9.83
CA MET A 61 -9.48 -8.02 -10.15
C MET A 61 -8.49 -8.86 -9.35
N ALA A 62 -7.23 -8.42 -9.25
CA ALA A 62 -6.20 -9.13 -8.49
C ALA A 62 -6.56 -9.24 -7.00
N GLU A 63 -6.99 -8.13 -6.39
CA GLU A 63 -7.32 -8.04 -4.97
C GLU A 63 -8.60 -8.83 -4.60
N ASP A 64 -9.65 -8.75 -5.43
CA ASP A 64 -10.95 -9.35 -5.09
C ASP A 64 -11.12 -10.80 -5.56
N HIS A 65 -10.30 -11.26 -6.52
CA HIS A 65 -10.52 -12.56 -7.16
C HIS A 65 -9.30 -13.50 -7.20
N PHE A 66 -8.07 -13.01 -6.95
CA PHE A 66 -6.86 -13.84 -7.13
C PHE A 66 -5.93 -13.90 -5.91
N LEU A 67 -6.15 -13.11 -4.85
CA LEU A 67 -5.32 -13.05 -3.63
C LEU A 67 -6.15 -13.27 -2.37
#